data_AF-A0A7J0GA96-F1
#
_entry.id   AF-A0A7J0GA96-F1
#
_cell.length_a   1.000
_cell.length_b   1.000
_cell.length_c   1.000
_cell.angle_alpha   90.00
_cell.angle_beta   90.00
_cell.angle_gamma   90.00
#
_symmetry.space_group_name_H-M   'P 1'
#
loop_
_entity.id
_entity.type
_entity.pdbx_description
1 polymer ?
#
loop_
_entity_poly.entity_id
_entity_poly.type
_entity_poly.pdbx_seq_one_letter_code
_entity_poly.pdbx_strand_id
1 'polypeptide(L)'
;MVGDKGKKLKVGERGEDENAEHIDRDLVLSIEKLQKIQEELEKINEEASDKVLEVEQKYNERRKPIYDMRNDIIKFIPDFWLTAFVSHPAFLLTEEDQKIFKYLSSLEVEDFKDVKSGYSITFASNFKPNPYFEDTKLTKSFTFLDEGTTTISATPIKWKDGNGIPDGVAHEKNGSKRSHAE
;
A
#
# COMPACT_ATOMS: atom_id res chain seq x y z
N MET A 1 35.81 -29.60 -78.79
CA MET A 1 34.91 -29.02 -79.80
C MET A 1 33.48 -29.23 -79.33
N VAL A 2 32.76 -28.11 -79.14
CA VAL A 2 31.30 -27.87 -79.33
C VAL A 2 30.34 -29.00 -78.92
N GLY A 3 29.37 -28.80 -78.02
CA GLY A 3 28.42 -27.70 -78.14
C GLY A 3 27.54 -27.45 -76.92
N ASP A 4 27.29 -26.15 -76.77
CA ASP A 4 26.26 -25.48 -76.00
C ASP A 4 24.85 -25.84 -76.51
N LYS A 5 23.90 -26.06 -75.58
CA LYS A 5 22.45 -25.91 -75.78
C LYS A 5 21.80 -25.54 -74.45
N GLY A 6 21.58 -24.24 -74.25
CA GLY A 6 20.65 -23.74 -73.24
C GLY A 6 19.17 -23.89 -73.66
N LYS A 7 18.29 -24.05 -72.65
CA LYS A 7 17.03 -23.27 -72.48
C LYS A 7 16.20 -23.78 -71.28
N LYS A 8 15.92 -22.85 -70.34
CA LYS A 8 14.62 -22.49 -69.70
C LYS A 8 13.85 -23.61 -68.95
N LEU A 9 13.31 -23.47 -67.73
CA LEU A 9 12.51 -22.41 -67.07
C LEU A 9 12.57 -22.62 -65.54
N LYS A 10 12.82 -21.60 -64.71
CA LYS A 10 11.85 -20.89 -63.83
C LYS A 10 10.64 -21.71 -63.38
N VAL A 11 10.51 -21.93 -62.06
CA VAL A 11 9.30 -21.84 -61.21
C VAL A 11 9.57 -22.59 -59.90
N GLY A 12 9.41 -21.92 -58.76
CA GLY A 12 9.37 -22.62 -57.46
C GLY A 12 9.75 -21.86 -56.19
N GLU A 13 9.85 -20.52 -56.17
CA GLU A 13 10.12 -19.77 -54.92
C GLU A 13 9.15 -18.59 -54.75
N ARG A 14 7.85 -18.82 -54.97
CA ARG A 14 6.84 -17.76 -54.81
C ARG A 14 5.63 -18.17 -53.94
N GLY A 15 5.69 -19.34 -53.33
CA GLY A 15 4.58 -19.86 -52.50
C GLY A 15 4.81 -19.79 -50.99
N GLU A 16 6.06 -19.70 -50.53
CA GLU A 16 6.38 -19.74 -49.10
C GLU A 16 6.50 -18.34 -48.48
N ASP A 17 7.06 -17.36 -49.22
CA ASP A 17 7.21 -15.97 -48.75
C ASP A 17 5.86 -15.25 -48.61
N GLU A 18 4.95 -15.36 -49.59
CA GLU A 18 3.64 -14.70 -49.53
C GLU A 18 2.74 -15.29 -48.41
N ASN A 19 2.94 -16.57 -48.08
CA ASN A 19 2.19 -17.25 -47.03
C ASN A 19 2.75 -16.92 -45.63
N ALA A 20 4.08 -16.78 -45.50
CA ALA A 20 4.74 -16.31 -44.28
C ALA A 20 4.42 -14.83 -43.98
N GLU A 21 4.42 -13.96 -45.00
CA GLU A 21 4.02 -12.55 -44.86
C GLU A 21 2.53 -12.40 -44.50
N HIS A 22 1.65 -13.25 -45.04
CA HIS A 22 0.23 -13.26 -44.69
C HIS A 22 -0.01 -13.73 -43.25
N ILE A 23 0.73 -14.75 -42.80
CA ILE A 23 0.67 -15.24 -41.41
C ILE A 23 1.14 -14.17 -40.43
N ASP A 24 2.20 -13.42 -40.76
CA ASP A 24 2.68 -12.31 -39.93
C ASP A 24 1.63 -11.19 -39.80
N ARG A 25 0.98 -10.84 -40.92
CA ARG A 25 -0.11 -9.84 -40.91
C ARG A 25 -1.33 -10.29 -40.10
N ASP A 26 -1.77 -11.52 -40.26
CA ASP A 26 -2.91 -12.07 -39.52
C ASP A 26 -2.62 -12.19 -38.02
N LEU A 27 -1.37 -12.53 -37.67
CA LEU A 27 -0.90 -12.54 -36.29
C LEU A 27 -0.93 -11.14 -35.68
N VAL A 28 -0.40 -10.13 -36.37
CA VAL A 28 -0.46 -8.73 -35.92
C VAL A 28 -1.90 -8.27 -35.72
N LEU A 29 -2.80 -8.53 -36.68
CA LEU A 29 -4.22 -8.20 -36.55
C LEU A 29 -4.90 -8.91 -35.37
N SER A 30 -4.48 -10.15 -35.08
CA SER A 30 -4.99 -10.92 -33.95
C SER A 30 -4.51 -10.34 -32.61
N ILE A 31 -3.24 -9.91 -32.54
CA ILE A 31 -2.67 -9.23 -31.36
C ILE A 31 -3.37 -7.88 -31.13
N GLU A 32 -3.63 -7.08 -32.16
CA GLU A 32 -4.36 -5.81 -32.03
C GLU A 32 -5.80 -6.04 -31.51
N LYS A 33 -6.48 -7.08 -31.99
CA LYS A 33 -7.81 -7.46 -31.47
C LYS A 33 -7.72 -7.88 -30.00
N LEU A 34 -6.70 -8.65 -29.64
CA LEU A 34 -6.47 -9.06 -28.26
C LEU A 34 -6.20 -7.85 -27.35
N GLN A 35 -5.39 -6.89 -27.81
CA GLN A 35 -5.12 -5.65 -27.07
C GLN A 35 -6.40 -4.86 -26.80
N LYS A 36 -7.29 -4.71 -27.79
CA LYS A 36 -8.60 -4.06 -27.59
C LYS A 36 -9.45 -4.76 -26.54
N ILE A 37 -9.45 -6.10 -26.54
CA ILE A 37 -10.17 -6.87 -25.50
C ILE A 37 -9.55 -6.65 -24.12
N GLN A 38 -8.22 -6.59 -24.01
CA GLN A 38 -7.56 -6.27 -22.75
C GLN A 38 -7.89 -4.87 -22.25
N GLU A 39 -7.97 -3.87 -23.13
CA GLU A 39 -8.40 -2.52 -22.79
C GLU A 39 -9.86 -2.49 -22.28
N GLU A 40 -10.75 -3.32 -22.86
CA GLU A 40 -12.13 -3.46 -22.37
C GLU A 40 -12.19 -4.15 -21.01
N LEU A 41 -11.37 -5.17 -20.78
CA LEU A 41 -11.26 -5.84 -19.47
C LEU A 41 -10.73 -4.88 -18.39
N GLU A 42 -9.74 -4.06 -18.71
CA GLU A 42 -9.18 -3.08 -17.78
C GLU A 42 -10.24 -2.07 -17.33
N LYS A 43 -11.07 -1.57 -18.26
CA LYS A 43 -12.19 -0.68 -17.92
C LYS A 43 -13.20 -1.32 -16.96
N ILE A 44 -13.49 -2.61 -17.13
CA ILE A 44 -14.38 -3.35 -16.22
C ILE A 44 -13.73 -3.49 -14.84
N ASN A 45 -12.42 -3.75 -14.79
CA ASN A 45 -11.66 -3.84 -13.54
C ASN A 45 -11.58 -2.50 -12.80
N GLU A 46 -11.40 -1.39 -13.52
CA GLU A 46 -11.46 -0.04 -12.98
C GLU A 46 -12.85 0.23 -12.36
N GLU A 47 -13.94 -0.05 -13.09
CA GLU A 47 -15.31 0.12 -12.58
C GLU A 47 -15.57 -0.74 -11.33
N ALA A 48 -15.08 -1.98 -11.31
CA ALA A 48 -15.18 -2.84 -10.14
C ALA A 48 -14.40 -2.28 -8.94
N SER A 49 -13.20 -1.77 -9.18
CA SER A 49 -12.32 -1.17 -8.17
C SER A 49 -12.89 0.12 -7.59
N ASP A 50 -13.63 0.89 -8.38
CA ASP A 50 -14.32 2.10 -7.94
C ASP A 50 -15.54 1.76 -7.08
N LYS A 51 -16.32 0.75 -7.47
CA LYS A 51 -17.46 0.28 -6.65
C LYS A 51 -17.02 -0.25 -5.29
N VAL A 52 -15.89 -0.98 -5.22
CA VAL A 52 -15.32 -1.42 -3.94
C VAL A 52 -14.94 -0.21 -3.08
N LEU A 53 -14.30 0.81 -3.68
CA LEU A 53 -13.91 2.03 -2.97
C LEU A 53 -15.12 2.80 -2.41
N GLU A 54 -16.18 2.95 -3.19
CA GLU A 54 -17.43 3.58 -2.74
C GLU A 54 -18.04 2.86 -1.53
N VAL A 55 -18.01 1.52 -1.54
CA VAL A 55 -18.48 0.69 -0.43
C VAL A 55 -17.61 0.94 0.81
N GLU A 56 -16.28 0.92 0.67
CA GLU A 56 -15.35 1.16 1.78
C GLU A 56 -15.55 2.54 2.41
N GLN A 57 -15.63 3.60 1.59
CA GLN A 57 -15.88 4.97 2.04
C GLN A 57 -17.21 5.07 2.82
N LYS A 58 -18.29 4.52 2.27
CA LYS A 58 -19.61 4.50 2.92
C LYS A 58 -19.56 3.82 4.29
N TYR A 59 -18.85 2.69 4.40
CA TYR A 59 -18.75 1.99 5.67
C TYR A 59 -17.77 2.64 6.64
N ASN A 60 -16.77 3.38 6.17
CA ASN A 60 -15.90 4.19 7.02
C ASN A 60 -16.68 5.30 7.72
N GLU A 61 -17.49 6.05 6.98
CA GLU A 61 -18.34 7.10 7.56
C GLU A 61 -19.33 6.54 8.59
N ARG A 62 -19.88 5.34 8.34
CA ARG A 62 -20.78 4.66 9.29
C ARG A 62 -20.06 4.11 10.52
N ARG A 63 -18.81 3.66 10.37
CA ARG A 63 -17.98 3.13 11.47
C ARG A 63 -17.47 4.24 12.38
N LYS A 64 -17.15 5.42 11.84
CA LYS A 64 -16.60 6.56 12.59
C LYS A 64 -17.40 6.92 13.86
N PRO A 65 -18.72 7.18 13.83
CA PRO A 65 -19.47 7.50 15.04
C PRO A 65 -19.49 6.35 16.06
N ILE A 66 -19.46 5.09 15.59
CA ILE A 66 -19.40 3.91 16.47
C ILE A 66 -18.03 3.82 17.15
N TYR A 67 -16.95 4.12 16.42
CA TYR A 67 -15.61 4.19 16.99
C TYR A 67 -15.47 5.33 18.00
N ASP A 68 -16.07 6.49 17.72
CA ASP A 68 -16.06 7.62 18.65
C ASP A 68 -16.83 7.28 19.94
N MET A 69 -18.02 6.67 19.84
CA MET A 69 -18.77 6.16 20.99
C MET A 69 -17.98 5.11 21.79
N ARG A 70 -17.29 4.19 21.09
CA ARG A 70 -16.40 3.21 21.74
C ARG A 70 -15.26 3.90 22.48
N ASN A 71 -14.64 4.91 21.86
CA ASN A 71 -13.54 5.67 22.45
C ASN A 71 -14.00 6.40 23.72
N ASP A 72 -15.22 6.95 23.74
CA ASP A 72 -15.80 7.59 24.92
C ASP A 72 -16.01 6.62 26.08
N ILE A 73 -16.40 5.38 25.80
CA ILE A 73 -16.55 4.34 26.84
C ILE A 73 -15.19 3.87 27.34
N ILE A 74 -14.23 3.61 26.44
CA ILE A 74 -12.89 3.11 26.78
C ILE A 74 -12.16 4.04 27.76
N LYS A 75 -12.39 5.37 27.68
CA LYS A 75 -11.80 6.35 28.61
C LYS A 75 -12.09 6.07 30.09
N PHE A 76 -13.16 5.33 30.40
CA PHE A 76 -13.54 4.98 31.77
C PHE A 76 -13.01 3.61 32.22
N ILE A 77 -12.31 2.87 31.35
CA ILE A 77 -11.70 1.58 31.67
C ILE A 77 -10.20 1.79 31.91
N PRO A 78 -9.72 1.68 33.17
CA PRO A 78 -8.32 1.88 33.48
C PRO A 78 -7.41 0.93 32.70
N ASP A 79 -6.27 1.44 32.24
CA ASP A 79 -5.22 0.69 31.55
C ASP A 79 -5.67 -0.11 30.31
N PHE A 80 -6.85 0.19 29.74
CA PHE A 80 -7.44 -0.60 28.65
C PHE A 80 -6.48 -0.85 27.49
N TRP A 81 -5.84 0.21 26.97
CA TRP A 81 -4.94 0.07 25.83
C TRP A 81 -3.66 -0.66 26.21
N LEU A 82 -3.08 -0.40 27.39
CA LEU A 82 -1.93 -1.17 27.89
C LEU A 82 -2.28 -2.66 27.94
N THR A 83 -3.41 -3.03 28.55
CA THR A 83 -3.87 -4.41 28.63
C THR A 83 -4.11 -5.02 27.25
N ALA A 84 -4.74 -4.27 26.34
CA ALA A 84 -5.01 -4.73 24.97
C ALA A 84 -3.72 -5.04 24.20
N PHE A 85 -2.71 -4.16 24.28
CA PHE A 85 -1.44 -4.36 23.59
C PHE A 85 -0.62 -5.49 24.21
N VAL A 86 -0.54 -5.59 25.54
CA VAL A 86 0.19 -6.67 26.23
C VAL A 86 -0.46 -8.04 25.98
N SER A 87 -1.78 -8.09 25.81
CA SER A 87 -2.51 -9.35 25.57
C SER A 87 -2.40 -9.85 24.12
N HIS A 88 -1.97 -9.01 23.19
CA HIS A 88 -1.93 -9.35 21.78
C HIS A 88 -0.58 -9.98 21.39
N PRO A 89 -0.55 -11.19 20.80
CA PRO A 89 0.67 -11.99 20.65
C PRO A 89 1.72 -11.37 19.72
N ALA A 90 1.33 -10.46 18.83
CA ALA A 90 2.24 -9.80 17.90
C ALA A 90 2.99 -8.58 18.50
N PHE A 91 2.58 -8.07 19.67
CA PHE A 91 3.20 -6.91 20.28
C PHE A 91 4.03 -7.33 21.48
N LEU A 92 5.29 -6.90 21.51
CA LEU A 92 6.18 -7.07 22.64
C LEU A 92 6.54 -5.69 23.17
N LEU A 93 5.96 -5.32 24.31
CA LEU A 93 6.25 -4.08 25.00
C LEU A 93 7.29 -4.33 26.09
N THR A 94 8.37 -3.55 26.09
CA THR A 94 9.35 -3.57 27.18
C THR A 94 8.75 -3.02 28.47
N GLU A 95 9.41 -3.23 29.61
CA GLU A 95 8.95 -2.66 30.89
C GLU A 95 8.84 -1.13 30.85
N GLU A 96 9.72 -0.45 30.12
CA GLU A 96 9.66 1.01 29.94
C GLU A 96 8.49 1.42 29.04
N ASP A 97 8.25 0.71 27.93
CA ASP A 97 7.09 0.95 27.07
C ASP A 97 5.80 0.81 27.85
N GLN A 98 5.68 -0.22 28.68
CA GLN A 98 4.48 -0.43 29.50
C GLN A 98 4.21 0.72 30.45
N LYS A 99 5.25 1.36 31.02
CA LYS A 99 5.08 2.55 31.87
C LYS A 99 4.57 3.76 31.08
N ILE A 100 5.02 3.93 29.84
CA ILE A 100 4.52 4.98 28.93
C ILE A 100 3.06 4.69 28.54
N PHE A 101 2.74 3.44 28.21
CA PHE A 101 1.39 3.01 27.78
C PHE A 101 0.33 3.17 28.87
N LYS A 102 0.69 3.27 30.17
CA LYS A 102 -0.24 3.66 31.25
C LYS A 102 -0.85 5.05 31.04
N TYR A 103 -0.22 5.90 30.24
CA TYR A 103 -0.72 7.24 29.92
C TYR A 103 -1.50 7.28 28.59
N LEU A 104 -1.59 6.16 27.86
CA LEU A 104 -2.33 6.06 26.62
C LEU A 104 -3.83 5.99 26.91
N SER A 105 -4.58 6.96 26.40
CA SER A 105 -6.02 7.08 26.65
C SER A 105 -6.88 6.70 25.45
N SER A 106 -6.37 6.94 24.24
CA SER A 106 -7.05 6.59 23.00
C SER A 106 -6.04 6.18 21.94
N LEU A 107 -6.51 5.26 21.10
CA LEU A 107 -5.86 4.86 19.85
C LEU A 107 -6.90 5.05 18.75
N GLU A 108 -6.53 5.87 17.76
CA GLU A 108 -7.36 6.18 16.61
C GLU A 108 -6.66 5.68 15.36
N VAL A 109 -7.40 4.97 14.50
CA VAL A 109 -6.94 4.55 13.18
C VAL A 109 -7.91 5.14 12.18
N GLU A 110 -7.42 5.99 11.30
CA GLU A 110 -8.25 6.74 10.36
C GLU A 110 -7.71 6.55 8.95
N ASP A 111 -8.53 5.98 8.08
CA ASP A 111 -8.25 5.96 6.65
C ASP A 111 -8.33 7.39 6.10
N PHE A 112 -7.52 7.67 5.08
CA PHE A 112 -7.64 8.94 4.36
C PHE A 112 -8.97 8.99 3.60
N LYS A 113 -9.38 10.21 3.22
CA LYS A 113 -10.62 10.43 2.46
C LYS A 113 -10.63 9.59 1.18
N ASP A 114 -9.48 9.51 0.52
CA ASP A 114 -9.21 8.47 -0.45
C ASP A 114 -8.61 7.26 0.27
N VAL A 115 -9.41 6.21 0.47
CA VAL A 115 -9.02 5.02 1.24
C VAL A 115 -7.81 4.31 0.62
N LYS A 116 -7.64 4.41 -0.71
CA LYS A 116 -6.49 3.82 -1.41
C LYS A 116 -5.19 4.58 -1.14
N SER A 117 -5.29 5.86 -0.76
CA SER A 117 -4.13 6.73 -0.58
C SER A 117 -3.42 6.56 0.75
N GLY A 118 -4.02 5.91 1.75
CA GLY A 118 -3.36 5.69 3.03
C GLY A 118 -4.23 5.76 4.27
N TYR A 119 -3.56 5.70 5.42
CA TYR A 119 -4.17 5.81 6.75
C TYR A 119 -3.20 6.40 7.77
N SER A 120 -3.75 6.86 8.89
CA SER A 120 -2.99 7.30 10.07
C SER A 120 -3.34 6.46 11.30
N ILE A 121 -2.36 6.30 12.18
CA ILE A 121 -2.50 5.73 13.51
C ILE A 121 -2.09 6.81 14.50
N THR A 122 -3.03 7.23 15.35
CA THR A 122 -2.81 8.27 16.36
C THR A 122 -2.95 7.69 17.76
N PHE A 123 -1.87 7.77 18.51
CA PHE A 123 -1.81 7.48 19.95
C PHE A 123 -2.03 8.80 20.69
N ALA A 124 -3.06 8.89 21.53
CA ALA A 124 -3.31 10.11 22.29
C ALA A 124 -3.38 9.84 23.81
N SER A 125 -2.69 10.71 24.53
CA SER A 125 -2.80 10.86 25.98
C SER A 125 -3.75 12.03 26.27
N ASN A 126 -5.00 11.72 26.60
CA ASN A 126 -5.97 12.73 27.00
C ASN A 126 -5.72 13.10 28.47
N PHE A 127 -5.71 14.41 28.74
CA PHE A 127 -5.80 15.04 30.07
C PHE A 127 -4.71 14.76 31.13
N LYS A 128 -3.73 13.89 30.89
CA LYS A 128 -2.61 13.67 31.82
C LYS A 128 -1.27 13.95 31.14
N PRO A 129 -0.55 15.01 31.54
CA PRO A 129 0.85 15.16 31.20
C PRO A 129 1.59 13.89 31.61
N ASN A 130 2.24 13.22 30.66
CA ASN A 130 3.09 12.09 30.97
C ASN A 130 4.51 12.60 31.30
N PRO A 131 5.28 11.91 32.15
CA PRO A 131 6.61 12.37 32.54
C PRO A 131 7.68 12.16 31.44
N TYR A 132 7.36 11.46 30.36
CA TYR A 132 8.33 10.98 29.37
C TYR A 132 8.54 11.94 28.19
N PHE A 133 7.46 12.50 27.64
CA PHE A 133 7.50 13.42 26.50
C PHE A 133 6.44 14.52 26.61
N GLU A 134 6.61 15.60 25.84
CA GLU A 134 5.70 16.75 25.83
C GLU A 134 4.45 16.53 24.98
N ASP A 135 4.56 15.73 23.92
CA ASP A 135 3.48 15.53 22.97
C ASP A 135 2.26 14.88 23.62
N THR A 136 1.08 15.43 23.33
CA THR A 136 -0.19 14.84 23.78
C THR A 136 -0.71 13.79 22.78
N LYS A 137 -0.22 13.86 21.53
CA LYS A 137 -0.58 12.96 20.44
C LYS A 137 0.66 12.60 19.63
N LEU A 138 0.81 11.31 19.35
CA LEU A 138 1.82 10.78 18.43
C LEU A 138 1.09 10.13 17.25
N THR A 139 1.31 10.64 16.04
CA THR A 139 0.68 10.14 14.83
C THR A 139 1.72 9.52 13.93
N LYS A 140 1.41 8.35 13.37
CA LYS A 140 2.16 7.73 12.28
C LYS A 140 1.22 7.56 11.09
N SER A 141 1.59 8.14 9.96
CA SER A 141 0.83 8.13 8.71
C SER A 141 1.56 7.31 7.65
N PHE A 142 0.80 6.54 6.89
CA PHE A 142 1.26 5.76 5.75
C PHE A 142 0.51 6.27 4.52
N THR A 143 1.23 6.78 3.54
CA THR A 143 0.65 7.25 2.28
C THR A 143 1.12 6.36 1.15
N PHE A 144 0.18 5.77 0.43
CA PHE A 144 0.41 4.93 -0.74
C PHE A 144 0.35 5.78 -2.00
N LEU A 145 1.36 5.67 -2.86
CA LEU A 145 1.46 6.37 -4.12
C LEU A 145 1.19 5.40 -5.28
N ASP A 146 0.63 5.92 -6.38
CA ASP A 146 0.22 5.13 -7.54
C ASP A 146 1.35 4.32 -8.18
N GLU A 147 2.60 4.78 -8.03
CA GLU A 147 3.82 4.08 -8.46
C GLU A 147 4.19 2.88 -7.58
N GLY A 148 3.34 2.50 -6.62
CA GLY A 148 3.55 1.41 -5.67
C GLY A 148 4.54 1.74 -4.55
N THR A 149 4.97 2.99 -4.43
CA THR A 149 5.82 3.45 -3.33
C THR A 149 4.97 3.83 -2.13
N THR A 150 5.50 3.61 -0.92
CA THR A 150 4.85 4.01 0.35
C THR A 150 5.73 5.04 1.04
N THR A 151 5.14 6.18 1.39
CA THR A 151 5.79 7.19 2.22
C THR A 151 5.27 7.09 3.65
N ILE A 152 6.16 7.24 4.62
CA ILE A 152 5.84 7.14 6.04
C ILE A 152 6.20 8.45 6.71
N SER A 153 5.25 9.05 7.42
CA SER A 153 5.47 10.23 8.25
C SER A 153 5.12 9.90 9.69
N ALA A 154 5.90 10.40 10.65
CA ALA A 154 5.65 10.19 12.06
C ALA A 154 5.91 11.48 12.85
N THR A 155 5.11 11.74 13.89
CA THR A 155 5.36 12.82 14.84
C THR A 155 6.71 12.59 15.53
N PRO A 156 7.68 13.52 15.41
CA PRO A 156 8.92 13.45 16.18
C PRO A 156 8.60 13.60 17.66
N ILE A 157 9.08 12.66 18.48
CA ILE A 157 8.80 12.64 19.92
C ILE A 157 9.70 13.65 20.63
N LYS A 158 9.08 14.57 21.37
CA LYS A 158 9.76 15.57 22.22
C LYS A 158 9.98 15.00 23.62
N TRP A 159 11.02 14.20 23.76
CA TRP A 159 11.40 13.60 25.04
C TRP A 159 11.75 14.66 26.08
N LYS A 160 11.31 14.44 27.31
CA LYS A 160 11.73 15.20 28.49
C LYS A 160 13.08 14.70 28.98
N ASP A 161 13.82 15.58 29.66
CA ASP A 161 15.19 15.32 30.11
C ASP A 161 15.35 13.96 30.79
N GLY A 162 16.29 13.15 30.27
CA GLY A 162 16.63 11.82 30.80
C GLY A 162 15.70 10.68 30.38
N ASN A 163 14.62 10.94 29.63
CA ASN A 163 13.65 9.91 29.20
C ASN A 163 13.79 9.51 27.72
N GLY A 164 14.63 10.20 26.95
CA GLY A 164 14.88 9.86 25.55
C GLY A 164 15.69 8.57 25.42
N ILE A 165 15.24 7.66 24.54
CA ILE A 165 16.01 6.49 24.15
C ILE A 165 17.15 6.94 23.22
N PRO A 166 18.42 6.50 23.41
CA PRO A 166 19.54 6.88 22.54
C PRO A 166 19.39 6.50 21.06
N ASP A 167 18.45 5.60 20.72
CA ASP A 167 18.35 4.99 19.39
C ASP A 167 17.24 5.57 18.49
N GLY A 168 16.65 6.71 18.87
CA GLY A 168 15.68 7.43 18.06
C GLY A 168 16.27 8.16 16.86
N VAL A 169 17.16 7.52 16.10
CA VAL A 169 17.59 8.06 14.80
C VAL A 169 16.37 8.00 13.88
N ALA A 170 15.84 9.17 13.52
CA ALA A 170 14.94 9.32 12.39
C ALA A 170 15.64 8.75 11.17
N HIS A 171 15.40 7.48 10.90
CA HIS A 171 15.74 6.89 9.61
C HIS A 171 14.76 7.51 8.62
N GLU A 172 15.16 8.61 7.99
CA GLU A 172 14.78 8.88 6.59
C GLU A 172 15.31 7.70 5.75
N LYS A 173 14.64 6.55 5.85
CA LYS A 173 14.86 5.44 4.93
C LYS A 173 14.19 5.83 3.64
N ASN A 174 14.95 6.54 2.79
CA ASN A 174 14.76 6.44 1.35
C ASN A 174 14.64 4.95 1.02
N GLY A 175 13.50 4.57 0.45
CA GLY A 175 13.12 3.18 0.25
C GLY A 175 14.13 2.45 -0.63
N SER A 176 14.99 1.63 -0.01
CA SER A 176 15.71 0.61 -0.75
C SER A 176 14.77 -0.57 -1.00
N LYS A 177 14.47 -0.77 -2.30
CA LYS A 177 13.78 -1.94 -2.85
C LYS A 177 14.32 -3.23 -2.22
N ARG A 178 13.42 -4.06 -1.68
CA ARG A 178 13.75 -5.48 -1.45
C ARG A 178 13.83 -6.14 -2.82
N SER A 179 15.00 -6.64 -3.18
CA SER A 179 15.14 -7.59 -4.30
C SER A 179 14.46 -8.90 -3.89
N HIS A 180 13.45 -9.31 -4.64
CA HIS A 180 13.01 -10.70 -4.63
C HIS A 180 14.15 -11.57 -5.17
N ALA A 181 14.60 -12.54 -4.39
CA ALA A 181 15.32 -13.69 -4.90
C ALA A 181 14.32 -14.85 -5.01
N GLU A 182 14.34 -15.52 -6.16
CA GLU A 182 13.65 -16.79 -6.44
C GLU A 182 14.00 -17.89 -5.42
#